data_AF-A0A8C0G6E2-F1
#
_entry.id   AF-A0A8C0G6E2-F1
#
_cell.length_a   1.000
_cell.length_b   1.000
_cell.length_c   1.000
_cell.angle_alpha   90.00
_cell.angle_beta   90.00
_cell.angle_gamma   90.00
#
_symmetry.space_group_name_H-M   'P 1'
#
loop_
_entity.id
_entity.type
_entity.pdbx_description
1 polymer ?
#
loop_
_entity_poly.entity_id
_entity_poly.type
_entity_poly.pdbx_seq_one_letter_code
_entity_poly.pdbx_strand_id
1 'polypeptide(L)'
;ITSHLPNHTEFPYDTHMSRDETVCKYCGVSYLILHEFKLMEDKVKAMEKEMKFYEGSVEREKRLQVQLQCLNRDFEQCTADSESKTERINNLTVQLKDKQNELQNLNEALRCFQEEKEVAYKKLQLFRKRLENHQLTLSKTLSLLSFIRRELGSIKEIASNKLDNWTVLREEIFLQIKTISKDTSTEVSRLNQRLAEFRRDKVSLQEEVKHLKLVSDAAELKSQQLQTSLQQENELQNRCHELQKETLGEREKNKEKEKENESGTQNSLEMQNVKRI
;
A
#
# COMPACT_ATOMS: atom_id res chain seq x y z
N ILE A 1 -50.93 9.62 -114.47
CA ILE A 1 -49.92 10.14 -115.40
C ILE A 1 -49.74 9.05 -116.47
N THR A 2 -50.69 8.78 -117.38
CA THR A 2 -51.07 9.62 -118.55
C THR A 2 -49.83 10.32 -119.10
N SER A 3 -49.33 10.13 -120.32
CA SER A 3 -49.85 9.66 -121.61
C SER A 3 -48.61 9.76 -122.53
N HIS A 4 -48.37 8.94 -123.54
CA HIS A 4 -48.94 9.06 -124.87
C HIS A 4 -48.28 7.98 -125.75
N LEU A 5 -49.11 7.17 -126.39
CA LEU A 5 -48.81 6.60 -127.71
C LEU A 5 -48.92 7.73 -128.74
N PRO A 6 -48.01 7.85 -129.72
CA PRO A 6 -48.33 8.46 -130.99
C PRO A 6 -48.61 7.37 -132.03
N ASN A 7 -49.81 7.47 -132.57
CA ASN A 7 -50.25 6.94 -133.86
C ASN A 7 -49.24 7.22 -134.97
N HIS A 8 -49.01 6.23 -135.84
CA HIS A 8 -48.79 6.45 -137.27
C HIS A 8 -49.52 5.32 -138.02
N THR A 9 -50.79 5.54 -138.40
CA THR A 9 -51.27 5.91 -139.75
C THR A 9 -51.18 4.76 -140.77
N GLU A 10 -52.33 4.20 -141.12
CA GLU A 10 -52.55 3.28 -142.24
C GLU A 10 -52.29 3.95 -143.62
N PHE A 11 -51.64 3.19 -144.52
CA PHE A 11 -51.76 3.01 -146.00
C PHE A 11 -52.29 4.16 -146.90
N PRO A 12 -51.91 4.29 -148.20
CA PRO A 12 -51.60 3.18 -149.13
C PRO A 12 -50.45 3.45 -150.14
N TYR A 13 -50.05 2.44 -150.92
CA TYR A 13 -49.85 2.46 -152.37
C TYR A 13 -49.02 1.24 -152.77
N ASP A 14 -49.73 0.21 -153.23
CA ASP A 14 -49.17 -0.79 -154.11
C ASP A 14 -48.75 -0.07 -155.40
N THR A 15 -47.49 0.35 -155.47
CA THR A 15 -46.90 0.87 -156.71
C THR A 15 -46.11 -0.28 -157.32
N HIS A 16 -46.80 -1.10 -158.10
CA HIS A 16 -46.14 -1.83 -159.17
C HIS A 16 -45.58 -0.78 -160.15
N MET A 17 -44.37 -0.30 -159.88
CA MET A 17 -43.63 0.57 -160.79
C MET A 17 -43.29 -0.24 -162.05
N SER A 18 -43.56 0.32 -163.22
CA SER A 18 -43.16 -0.25 -164.51
C SER A 18 -41.65 -0.50 -164.53
N ARG A 19 -41.18 -1.63 -165.09
CA ARG A 19 -39.74 -1.96 -165.16
C ARG A 19 -38.91 -0.87 -165.87
N ASP A 20 -39.53 -0.08 -166.73
CA ASP A 20 -38.89 1.02 -167.47
C ASP A 20 -38.81 2.34 -166.67
N GLU A 21 -39.48 2.45 -165.52
CA GLU A 21 -39.44 3.63 -164.64
C GLU A 21 -38.48 3.46 -163.46
N THR A 22 -38.08 2.23 -163.16
CA THR A 22 -37.12 1.95 -162.08
C THR A 22 -35.67 1.97 -162.55
N VAL A 23 -35.37 2.21 -163.83
CA VAL A 23 -34.00 2.23 -164.38
C VAL A 23 -33.73 3.56 -165.09
N CYS A 24 -32.68 4.27 -164.68
CA CYS A 24 -32.31 5.54 -165.30
C CYS A 24 -31.82 5.31 -166.74
N LYS A 25 -32.49 5.92 -167.73
CA LYS A 25 -32.17 5.81 -169.16
C LYS A 25 -30.77 6.30 -169.59
N TYR A 26 -30.03 7.00 -168.72
CA TYR A 26 -28.68 7.50 -169.05
C TYR A 26 -27.53 6.79 -168.33
N CYS A 27 -27.78 6.08 -167.22
CA CYS A 27 -26.71 5.42 -166.45
C CYS A 27 -27.00 3.95 -166.09
N GLY A 28 -28.16 3.39 -166.44
CA GLY A 28 -28.43 1.94 -166.38
C GLY A 28 -28.56 1.34 -164.98
N VAL A 29 -28.51 2.15 -163.91
CA VAL A 29 -28.68 1.68 -162.53
C VAL A 29 -30.16 1.71 -162.15
N SER A 30 -30.66 0.65 -161.49
CA SER A 30 -32.02 0.66 -160.97
C SER A 30 -32.12 1.55 -159.73
N TYR A 31 -33.11 2.42 -159.69
CA TYR A 31 -33.49 3.27 -158.55
C TYR A 31 -33.63 2.47 -157.25
N LEU A 32 -34.02 1.19 -157.36
CA LEU A 32 -34.05 0.22 -156.26
C LEU A 32 -32.66 -0.01 -155.64
N ILE A 33 -31.64 -0.23 -156.46
CA ILE A 33 -30.25 -0.41 -155.99
C ILE A 33 -29.75 0.85 -155.28
N LEU A 34 -30.04 2.04 -155.81
CA LEU A 34 -29.63 3.31 -155.19
C LEU A 34 -30.34 3.55 -153.84
N HIS A 35 -31.64 3.26 -153.74
CA HIS A 35 -32.39 3.35 -152.49
C HIS A 35 -31.87 2.37 -151.43
N GLU A 36 -31.53 1.13 -151.82
CA GLU A 36 -30.92 0.15 -150.92
C GLU A 36 -29.56 0.60 -150.40
N PHE A 37 -28.70 1.18 -151.25
CA PHE A 37 -27.44 1.77 -150.81
C PHE A 37 -27.66 2.96 -149.86
N LYS A 38 -28.65 3.81 -150.11
CA LYS A 38 -28.98 4.94 -149.24
C LYS A 38 -29.50 4.48 -147.87
N LEU A 39 -30.37 3.48 -147.86
CA LEU A 39 -30.87 2.86 -146.64
C LEU A 39 -29.72 2.21 -145.84
N MET A 40 -28.79 1.54 -146.52
CA MET A 40 -27.60 1.00 -145.87
C MET A 40 -26.68 2.10 -145.32
N GLU A 41 -26.46 3.19 -146.05
CA GLU A 41 -25.67 4.33 -145.60
C GLU A 41 -26.28 4.97 -144.33
N ASP A 42 -27.59 5.19 -144.30
CA ASP A 42 -28.27 5.77 -143.16
C ASP A 42 -28.30 4.80 -141.95
N LYS A 43 -28.41 3.49 -142.19
CA LYS A 43 -28.23 2.44 -141.16
C LYS A 43 -26.81 2.43 -140.59
N VAL A 44 -25.79 2.55 -141.44
CA VAL A 44 -24.38 2.64 -141.01
C VAL A 44 -24.17 3.90 -140.17
N LYS A 45 -24.69 5.06 -140.59
CA LYS A 45 -24.63 6.30 -139.80
C LYS A 45 -25.36 6.21 -138.46
N ALA A 46 -26.49 5.53 -138.40
CA ALA A 46 -27.20 5.27 -137.16
C ALA A 46 -26.38 4.35 -136.23
N MET A 47 -25.85 3.26 -136.77
CA MET A 47 -24.99 2.32 -136.04
C MET A 47 -23.69 2.96 -135.54
N GLU A 48 -23.07 3.85 -136.31
CA GLU A 48 -21.89 4.62 -135.89
C GLU A 48 -22.20 5.57 -134.71
N LYS A 49 -23.39 6.18 -134.69
CA LYS A 49 -23.83 7.02 -133.57
C LYS A 49 -24.07 6.19 -132.31
N GLU A 50 -24.71 5.04 -132.45
CA GLU A 50 -24.92 4.09 -131.34
C GLU A 50 -23.59 3.55 -130.82
N MET A 51 -22.67 3.17 -131.69
CA MET A 51 -21.34 2.68 -131.31
C MET A 51 -20.57 3.71 -130.49
N LYS A 52 -20.55 4.99 -130.91
CA LYS A 52 -19.94 6.09 -130.13
C LYS A 52 -20.60 6.30 -128.77
N PHE A 53 -21.92 6.13 -128.69
CA PHE A 53 -22.64 6.21 -127.42
C PHE A 53 -22.28 5.04 -126.48
N TYR A 54 -22.20 3.82 -127.01
CA TYR A 54 -21.80 2.64 -126.25
C TYR A 54 -20.36 2.69 -125.78
N GLU A 55 -19.44 3.14 -126.63
CA GLU A 55 -18.05 3.42 -126.26
C GLU A 55 -18.03 4.35 -125.03
N GLY A 56 -18.61 5.55 -125.15
CA GLY A 56 -18.67 6.50 -124.04
C GLY A 56 -19.36 5.97 -122.76
N SER A 57 -20.27 5.00 -122.90
CA SER A 57 -20.89 4.30 -121.77
C SER A 57 -19.93 3.33 -121.09
N VAL A 58 -19.15 2.59 -121.87
CA VAL A 58 -18.07 1.72 -121.37
C VAL A 58 -17.00 2.52 -120.63
N GLU A 59 -16.58 3.71 -121.12
CA GLU A 59 -15.63 4.53 -120.37
C GLU A 59 -16.22 5.09 -119.07
N ARG A 60 -17.52 5.45 -119.05
CA ARG A 60 -18.19 5.86 -117.80
C ARG A 60 -18.22 4.72 -116.79
N GLU A 61 -18.58 3.51 -117.22
CA GLU A 61 -18.61 2.33 -116.36
C GLU A 61 -17.23 2.01 -115.80
N LYS A 62 -16.18 2.05 -116.63
CA LYS A 62 -14.79 1.88 -116.17
C LYS A 62 -14.42 2.91 -115.10
N ARG A 63 -14.78 4.19 -115.29
CA ARG A 63 -14.51 5.23 -114.29
C ARG A 63 -15.28 4.99 -112.98
N LEU A 64 -16.55 4.61 -113.07
CA LEU A 64 -17.37 4.28 -111.90
C LEU A 64 -16.81 3.08 -111.15
N GLN A 65 -16.35 2.05 -111.86
CA GLN A 65 -15.74 0.87 -111.26
C GLN A 65 -14.47 1.22 -110.48
N VAL A 66 -13.61 2.09 -111.02
CA VAL A 66 -12.41 2.59 -110.31
C VAL A 66 -12.82 3.40 -109.08
N GLN A 67 -13.81 4.29 -109.20
CA GLN A 67 -14.29 5.09 -108.06
C GLN A 67 -14.88 4.21 -106.95
N LEU A 68 -15.64 3.17 -107.31
CA LEU A 68 -16.21 2.22 -106.36
C LEU A 68 -15.12 1.41 -105.66
N GLN A 69 -14.06 1.00 -106.38
CA GLN A 69 -12.91 0.34 -105.77
C GLN A 69 -12.14 1.24 -104.80
N CYS A 70 -11.93 2.51 -105.16
CA CYS A 70 -11.35 3.49 -104.25
C CYS A 70 -12.21 3.68 -103.00
N LEU A 71 -13.52 3.87 -103.16
CA LEU A 71 -14.44 4.07 -102.05
C LEU A 71 -14.52 2.85 -101.12
N ASN A 72 -14.51 1.63 -101.66
CA ASN A 72 -14.49 0.41 -100.86
C ASN A 72 -13.22 0.31 -100.02
N ARG A 73 -12.06 0.67 -100.59
CA ARG A 73 -10.80 0.68 -99.84
C ARG A 73 -10.83 1.69 -98.69
N ASP A 74 -11.37 2.89 -98.94
CA ASP A 74 -11.51 3.91 -97.90
C ASP A 74 -12.49 3.47 -96.80
N PHE A 75 -13.56 2.77 -97.16
CA PHE A 75 -14.52 2.20 -96.22
C PHE A 75 -13.90 1.09 -95.35
N GLU A 76 -13.14 0.17 -95.95
CA GLU A 76 -12.40 -0.86 -95.23
C GLU A 76 -11.39 -0.26 -94.24
N GLN A 77 -10.64 0.77 -94.67
CA GLN A 77 -9.70 1.48 -93.79
C GLN A 77 -10.43 2.18 -92.64
N CYS A 78 -11.53 2.90 -92.92
CA CYS A 78 -12.34 3.55 -91.88
C CYS A 78 -12.90 2.53 -90.88
N THR A 79 -13.33 1.36 -91.37
CA THR A 79 -13.86 0.29 -90.53
C THR A 79 -12.78 -0.25 -89.60
N ALA A 80 -11.60 -0.60 -90.12
CA ALA A 80 -10.46 -1.07 -89.32
C ALA A 80 -10.01 -0.04 -88.28
N ASP A 81 -9.95 1.24 -88.66
CA ASP A 81 -9.63 2.33 -87.74
C ASP A 81 -10.68 2.47 -86.62
N SER A 82 -11.96 2.32 -86.96
CA SER A 82 -13.06 2.40 -85.99
C SER A 82 -13.04 1.22 -84.99
N GLU A 83 -12.73 0.02 -85.48
CA GLU A 83 -12.57 -1.18 -84.65
C GLU A 83 -11.38 -1.03 -83.71
N SER A 84 -10.23 -0.58 -84.22
CA SER A 84 -9.03 -0.32 -83.41
C SER A 84 -9.28 0.73 -82.32
N LYS A 85 -9.98 1.82 -82.65
CA LYS A 85 -10.36 2.85 -81.67
C LYS A 85 -11.32 2.29 -80.62
N THR A 86 -12.29 1.47 -81.03
CA THR A 86 -13.26 0.84 -80.12
C THR A 86 -12.56 -0.10 -79.14
N GLU A 87 -11.63 -0.93 -79.63
CA GLU A 87 -10.85 -1.82 -78.78
C GLU A 87 -9.99 -1.05 -77.76
N ARG A 88 -9.36 0.05 -78.20
CA ARG A 88 -8.61 0.94 -77.30
C ARG A 88 -9.50 1.58 -76.23
N ILE A 89 -10.70 2.01 -76.59
CA ILE A 89 -11.68 2.57 -75.64
C ILE A 89 -12.11 1.51 -74.62
N ASN A 90 -12.39 0.28 -75.07
CA ASN A 90 -12.77 -0.81 -74.18
C ASN A 90 -11.65 -1.13 -73.18
N ASN A 91 -10.41 -1.22 -73.66
CA ASN A 91 -9.25 -1.46 -72.82
C ASN A 91 -9.06 -0.34 -71.77
N LEU A 92 -9.14 0.93 -72.19
CA LEU A 92 -9.04 2.07 -71.28
C LEU A 92 -10.20 2.10 -70.28
N THR A 93 -11.41 1.69 -70.67
CA THR A 93 -12.57 1.61 -69.78
C THR A 93 -12.35 0.57 -68.68
N VAL A 94 -11.79 -0.59 -69.01
CA VAL A 94 -11.43 -1.61 -68.02
C VAL A 94 -10.36 -1.07 -67.07
N GLN A 95 -9.28 -0.49 -67.58
CA GLN A 95 -8.22 0.08 -66.73
C GLN A 95 -8.75 1.18 -65.81
N LEU A 96 -9.63 2.05 -66.31
CA LEU A 96 -10.23 3.11 -65.50
C LEU A 96 -11.08 2.52 -64.36
N LYS A 97 -11.86 1.48 -64.64
CA LYS A 97 -12.66 0.78 -63.64
C LYS A 97 -11.78 0.10 -62.59
N ASP A 98 -10.68 -0.51 -63.01
CA ASP A 98 -9.72 -1.13 -62.09
C ASP A 98 -9.08 -0.07 -61.17
N LYS A 99 -8.66 1.07 -61.72
CA LYS A 99 -8.14 2.19 -60.93
C LYS A 99 -9.19 2.81 -60.00
N GLN A 100 -10.45 2.88 -60.41
CA GLN A 100 -11.54 3.32 -59.56
C GLN A 100 -11.75 2.36 -58.37
N ASN A 101 -11.70 1.04 -58.61
CA ASN A 101 -11.80 0.03 -57.55
C ASN A 101 -10.60 0.09 -56.59
N GLU A 102 -9.37 0.25 -57.10
CA GLU A 102 -8.17 0.43 -56.28
C GLU A 102 -8.30 1.65 -55.36
N LEU A 103 -8.77 2.80 -55.88
CA LEU A 103 -8.98 4.01 -55.09
C LEU A 103 -10.05 3.82 -54.01
N GLN A 104 -11.13 3.10 -54.32
CA GLN A 104 -12.17 2.79 -53.33
C GLN A 104 -11.59 1.94 -52.18
N ASN A 105 -10.85 0.88 -52.51
CA ASN A 105 -10.22 0.01 -51.51
C ASN A 105 -9.23 0.77 -50.63
N LEU A 106 -8.41 1.65 -51.23
CA LEU A 106 -7.47 2.49 -50.48
C LEU A 106 -8.20 3.47 -49.54
N ASN A 107 -9.31 4.05 -49.97
CA ASN A 107 -10.13 4.93 -49.13
C ASN A 107 -10.74 4.18 -47.94
N GLU A 108 -11.22 2.95 -48.16
CA GLU A 108 -11.74 2.10 -47.09
C GLU A 108 -10.64 1.74 -46.08
N ALA A 109 -9.44 1.36 -46.56
CA ALA A 109 -8.29 1.10 -45.70
C ALA A 109 -7.87 2.34 -44.90
N LEU A 110 -7.85 3.52 -45.53
CA LEU A 110 -7.53 4.79 -44.85
C LEU A 110 -8.53 5.09 -43.72
N ARG A 111 -9.82 4.85 -43.94
CA ARG A 111 -10.85 5.00 -42.91
C ARG A 111 -10.60 4.04 -41.73
N CYS A 112 -10.31 2.77 -42.01
CA CYS A 112 -9.97 1.79 -40.97
C CYS A 112 -8.75 2.24 -40.14
N PHE A 113 -7.67 2.67 -40.80
CA PHE A 113 -6.48 3.17 -40.09
C PHE A 113 -6.77 4.41 -39.25
N GLN A 114 -7.66 5.28 -39.71
CA GLN A 114 -8.06 6.45 -38.95
C GLN A 114 -8.84 6.08 -37.68
N GLU A 115 -9.74 5.09 -37.76
CA GLU A 115 -10.45 4.56 -36.59
C GLU A 115 -9.50 3.89 -35.58
N GLU A 116 -8.54 3.08 -36.06
CA GLU A 116 -7.52 2.45 -35.22
C GLU A 116 -6.66 3.49 -34.50
N LYS A 117 -6.25 4.55 -35.21
CA LYS A 117 -5.52 5.68 -34.63
C LYS A 117 -6.31 6.36 -33.52
N GLU A 118 -7.60 6.61 -33.72
CA GLU A 118 -8.47 7.21 -32.70
C GLU A 118 -8.62 6.31 -31.46
N VAL A 119 -8.75 4.99 -31.65
CA VAL A 119 -8.79 4.02 -30.55
C VAL A 119 -7.46 4.01 -29.79
N ALA A 120 -6.33 3.99 -30.49
CA ALA A 120 -5.01 4.05 -29.88
C ALA A 120 -4.80 5.35 -29.08
N TYR A 121 -5.24 6.49 -29.64
CA TYR A 121 -5.18 7.78 -28.97
C TYR A 121 -6.02 7.82 -27.69
N LYS A 122 -7.25 7.29 -27.72
CA LYS A 122 -8.10 7.17 -26.52
C LYS A 122 -7.44 6.30 -25.44
N LYS A 123 -6.82 5.18 -25.82
CA LYS A 123 -6.06 4.33 -24.89
C LYS A 123 -4.88 5.08 -24.26
N LEU A 124 -4.12 5.82 -25.06
CA LEU A 124 -3.00 6.63 -24.57
C LEU A 124 -3.46 7.68 -23.55
N GLN A 125 -4.57 8.36 -23.81
CA GLN A 125 -5.16 9.33 -22.87
C GLN A 125 -5.57 8.69 -21.54
N LEU A 126 -6.12 7.47 -21.56
CA LEU A 126 -6.43 6.72 -20.34
C LEU A 126 -5.17 6.36 -19.55
N PHE A 127 -4.11 5.90 -20.24
CA PHE A 127 -2.84 5.59 -19.58
C PHE A 127 -2.19 6.83 -18.97
N ARG A 128 -2.26 7.98 -19.66
CA ARG A 128 -1.77 9.25 -19.14
C ARG A 128 -2.47 9.65 -17.84
N LYS A 129 -3.81 9.62 -17.81
CA LYS A 129 -4.59 9.90 -16.59
C LYS A 129 -4.22 8.94 -15.45
N ARG A 130 -4.05 7.65 -15.76
CA ARG A 130 -3.62 6.65 -14.76
C ARG A 130 -2.23 6.95 -14.21
N LEU A 131 -1.29 7.35 -15.07
CA LEU A 131 0.06 7.72 -14.67
C LEU A 131 0.06 8.96 -13.75
N GLU A 132 -0.70 10.00 -14.11
CA GLU A 132 -0.86 11.21 -13.29
C GLU A 132 -1.42 10.86 -11.89
N ASN A 133 -2.42 9.98 -11.81
CA ASN A 133 -2.96 9.49 -10.54
C ASN A 133 -1.92 8.72 -9.71
N HIS A 134 -1.10 7.87 -10.34
CA HIS A 134 -0.03 7.15 -9.66
C HIS A 134 1.04 8.11 -9.14
N GLN A 135 1.43 9.13 -9.92
CA GLN A 135 2.37 10.16 -9.49
C GLN A 135 1.85 10.94 -8.28
N LEU A 136 0.59 11.34 -8.30
CA LEU A 136 -0.05 12.02 -7.16
C LEU A 136 -0.06 11.12 -5.91
N THR A 137 -0.42 9.86 -6.08
CA THR A 137 -0.44 8.87 -4.98
C THR A 137 0.95 8.69 -4.38
N LEU A 138 1.96 8.52 -5.24
CA LEU A 138 3.35 8.36 -4.82
C LEU A 138 3.85 9.58 -4.05
N SER A 139 3.56 10.79 -4.53
CA SER A 139 3.91 12.04 -3.84
C SER A 139 3.28 12.10 -2.43
N LYS A 140 2.00 11.77 -2.29
CA LYS A 140 1.32 11.71 -0.97
C LYS A 140 1.98 10.69 -0.05
N THR A 141 2.25 9.49 -0.54
CA THR A 141 2.91 8.43 0.24
C THR A 141 4.31 8.83 0.68
N LEU A 142 5.09 9.50 -0.17
CA LEU A 142 6.41 10.00 0.19
C LEU A 142 6.34 11.05 1.30
N SER A 143 5.38 11.97 1.23
CA SER A 143 5.13 12.95 2.30
C SER A 143 4.77 12.26 3.62
N LEU A 144 3.87 11.28 3.60
CA LEU A 144 3.50 10.50 4.79
C LEU A 144 4.69 9.72 5.36
N LEU A 145 5.49 9.09 4.52
CA LEU A 145 6.69 8.38 4.95
C LEU A 145 7.70 9.32 5.63
N SER A 146 7.88 10.52 5.07
CA SER A 146 8.75 11.54 5.68
C SER A 146 8.24 12.00 7.05
N PHE A 147 6.92 12.14 7.20
CA PHE A 147 6.28 12.47 8.46
C PHE A 147 6.47 11.36 9.49
N ILE A 148 6.14 10.11 9.14
CA ILE A 148 6.31 8.94 10.04
C ILE A 148 7.76 8.81 10.48
N ARG A 149 8.72 9.02 9.58
CA ARG A 149 10.16 8.99 9.92
C ARG A 149 10.51 10.03 10.99
N ARG A 150 9.94 11.23 10.92
CA ARG A 150 10.14 12.30 11.90
C ARG A 150 9.54 11.92 13.26
N GLU A 151 8.29 11.44 13.27
CA GLU A 151 7.61 10.99 14.48
C GLU A 151 8.37 9.85 15.17
N LEU A 152 8.86 8.88 14.40
CA LEU A 152 9.69 7.79 14.93
C LEU A 152 10.99 8.31 15.55
N GLY A 153 11.61 9.32 14.94
CA GLY A 153 12.77 10.01 15.49
C GLY A 153 12.48 10.66 16.84
N SER A 154 11.36 11.38 16.95
CA SER A 154 10.88 12.00 18.19
C SER A 154 10.61 10.96 19.29
N ILE A 155 9.89 9.88 18.96
CA ILE A 155 9.62 8.78 19.92
C ILE A 155 10.92 8.14 20.40
N LYS A 156 11.87 7.90 19.49
CA LYS A 156 13.19 7.36 19.83
C LYS A 156 13.93 8.26 20.82
N GLU A 157 13.93 9.57 20.58
CA GLU A 157 14.57 10.55 21.46
C GLU A 157 13.92 10.55 22.86
N ILE A 158 12.58 10.56 22.92
CA ILE A 158 11.86 10.48 24.20
C ILE A 158 12.21 9.19 24.94
N ALA A 159 12.21 8.05 24.25
CA ALA A 159 12.54 6.76 24.85
C ALA A 159 13.99 6.72 25.39
N SER A 160 14.95 7.24 24.62
CA SER A 160 16.34 7.38 25.06
C SER A 160 16.44 8.26 26.31
N ASN A 161 15.83 9.44 26.31
CA ASN A 161 15.84 10.34 27.47
C ASN A 161 15.21 9.67 28.72
N LYS A 162 14.14 8.90 28.55
CA LYS A 162 13.53 8.16 29.66
C LYS A 162 14.42 7.04 30.18
N LEU A 163 15.12 6.33 29.30
CA LEU A 163 16.07 5.30 29.68
C LEU A 163 17.26 5.88 30.46
N ASP A 164 17.77 7.03 30.03
CA ASP A 164 18.86 7.74 30.72
C ASP A 164 18.40 8.20 32.11
N ASN A 165 17.23 8.82 32.21
CA ASN A 165 16.64 9.20 33.50
C ASN A 165 16.43 8.02 34.44
N TRP A 166 15.97 6.87 33.92
CA TRP A 166 15.84 5.64 34.71
C TRP A 166 17.19 5.14 35.21
N THR A 167 18.22 5.24 34.39
CA THR A 167 19.59 4.84 34.75
C THR A 167 20.11 5.69 35.92
N VAL A 168 19.92 7.00 35.85
CA VAL A 168 20.28 7.94 36.93
C VAL A 168 19.50 7.63 38.21
N LEU A 169 18.18 7.48 38.12
CA LEU A 169 17.34 7.17 39.29
C LEU A 169 17.74 5.85 39.95
N ARG A 170 18.02 4.82 39.14
CA ARG A 170 18.49 3.52 39.63
C ARG A 170 19.80 3.65 40.41
N GLU A 171 20.75 4.44 39.89
CA GLU A 171 22.03 4.70 40.57
C GLU A 171 21.84 5.46 41.89
N GLU A 172 20.95 6.45 41.90
CA GLU A 172 20.60 7.20 43.11
C GLU A 172 19.96 6.31 44.18
N ILE A 173 18.96 5.49 43.81
CA ILE A 173 18.32 4.53 44.72
C ILE A 173 19.36 3.55 45.26
N PHE A 174 20.26 3.05 44.43
CA PHE A 174 21.32 2.13 44.87
C PHE A 174 22.25 2.78 45.88
N LEU A 175 22.63 4.05 45.66
CA LEU A 175 23.44 4.82 46.60
C LEU A 175 22.71 5.05 47.93
N GLN A 176 21.41 5.37 47.89
CA GLN A 176 20.59 5.52 49.10
C GLN A 176 20.49 4.21 49.87
N ILE A 177 20.21 3.09 49.20
CA ILE A 177 20.17 1.76 49.82
C ILE A 177 21.50 1.45 50.49
N LYS A 178 22.63 1.71 49.81
CA LYS A 178 23.97 1.48 50.37
C LYS A 178 24.23 2.33 51.62
N THR A 179 23.79 3.59 51.61
CA THR A 179 23.93 4.51 52.74
C THR A 179 23.09 4.06 53.93
N ILE A 180 21.79 3.82 53.71
CA ILE A 180 20.86 3.30 54.74
C ILE A 180 21.37 1.98 55.32
N SER A 181 21.86 1.07 54.47
CA SER A 181 22.40 -0.22 54.92
C SER A 181 23.61 -0.03 55.83
N LYS A 182 24.51 0.91 55.48
CA LYS A 182 25.68 1.24 56.30
C LYS A 182 25.25 1.84 57.64
N ASP A 183 24.35 2.81 57.63
CA ASP A 183 23.87 3.48 58.85
C ASP A 183 23.16 2.49 59.78
N THR A 184 22.27 1.65 59.22
CA THR A 184 21.60 0.58 59.96
C THR A 184 22.60 -0.40 60.57
N SER A 185 23.63 -0.80 59.81
CA SER A 185 24.68 -1.67 60.33
C SER A 185 25.42 -1.01 61.49
N THR A 186 25.74 0.28 61.41
CA THR A 186 26.43 1.00 62.49
C THR A 186 25.57 1.12 63.74
N GLU A 187 24.26 1.37 63.58
CA GLU A 187 23.32 1.46 64.70
C GLU A 187 23.11 0.09 65.36
N VAL A 188 22.99 -0.99 64.58
CA VAL A 188 22.92 -2.37 65.12
C VAL A 188 24.18 -2.70 65.91
N SER A 189 25.37 -2.35 65.40
CA SER A 189 26.63 -2.52 66.16
C SER A 189 26.62 -1.73 67.47
N ARG A 190 26.14 -0.48 67.45
CA ARG A 190 26.04 0.38 68.64
C ARG A 190 25.08 -0.20 69.69
N LEU A 191 23.89 -0.64 69.26
CA LEU A 191 22.89 -1.26 70.13
C LEU A 191 23.41 -2.56 70.73
N ASN A 192 24.09 -3.40 69.94
CA ASN A 192 24.70 -4.63 70.45
C ASN A 192 25.78 -4.36 71.50
N GLN A 193 26.61 -3.33 71.31
CA GLN A 193 27.60 -2.92 72.30
C GLN A 193 26.92 -2.50 73.61
N ARG A 194 25.89 -1.65 73.53
CA ARG A 194 25.14 -1.18 74.71
C ARG A 194 24.41 -2.31 75.43
N LEU A 195 23.90 -3.28 74.67
CA LEU A 195 23.27 -4.47 75.22
C LEU A 195 24.29 -5.38 75.92
N ALA A 196 25.52 -5.47 75.41
CA ALA A 196 26.60 -6.18 76.09
C ALA A 196 27.02 -5.50 77.41
N GLU A 197 27.06 -4.16 77.43
CA GLU A 197 27.27 -3.37 78.66
C GLU A 197 26.18 -3.66 79.69
N PHE A 198 24.90 -3.49 79.32
CA PHE A 198 23.78 -3.80 80.23
C PHE A 198 23.78 -5.25 80.72
N ARG A 199 24.22 -6.21 79.91
CA ARG A 199 24.37 -7.61 80.34
C ARG A 199 25.45 -7.77 81.41
N ARG A 200 26.59 -7.09 81.27
CA ARG A 200 27.66 -7.11 82.29
C ARG A 200 27.17 -6.49 83.59
N ASP A 201 26.53 -5.32 83.50
CA ASP A 201 25.98 -4.62 84.67
C ASP A 201 24.93 -5.48 85.38
N LYS A 202 24.05 -6.14 84.62
CA LYS A 202 23.07 -7.09 85.17
C LYS A 202 23.74 -8.23 85.95
N VAL A 203 24.81 -8.82 85.42
CA VAL A 203 25.55 -9.89 86.11
C VAL A 203 26.18 -9.37 87.39
N SER A 204 26.85 -8.21 87.33
CA SER A 204 27.48 -7.58 88.50
C SER A 204 26.45 -7.24 89.58
N LEU A 205 25.30 -6.64 89.21
CA LEU A 205 24.21 -6.37 90.13
C LEU A 205 23.60 -7.65 90.70
N GLN A 206 23.49 -8.73 89.92
CA GLN A 206 23.04 -10.02 90.44
C GLN A 206 24.03 -10.61 91.47
N GLU A 207 25.33 -10.45 91.26
CA GLU A 207 26.37 -10.85 92.23
C GLU A 207 26.29 -10.01 93.50
N GLU A 208 26.11 -8.70 93.37
CA GLU A 208 25.96 -7.79 94.50
C GLU A 208 24.69 -8.10 95.32
N VAL A 209 23.55 -8.37 94.66
CA VAL A 209 22.32 -8.80 95.32
C VAL A 209 22.51 -10.13 96.06
N LYS A 210 23.22 -11.11 95.47
CA LYS A 210 23.54 -12.37 96.16
C LYS A 210 24.40 -12.11 97.40
N HIS A 211 25.41 -11.25 97.29
CA HIS A 211 26.26 -10.86 98.41
C HIS A 211 25.46 -10.16 99.51
N LEU A 212 24.66 -9.16 99.16
CA LEU A 212 23.79 -8.45 100.11
C LEU A 212 22.80 -9.40 100.79
N LYS A 213 22.27 -10.39 100.07
CA LYS A 213 21.40 -11.42 100.65
C LYS A 213 22.14 -12.28 101.68
N LEU A 214 23.35 -12.74 101.38
CA LEU A 214 24.18 -13.47 102.35
C LEU A 214 24.50 -12.63 103.59
N VAL A 215 24.81 -11.34 103.41
CA VAL A 215 25.06 -10.41 104.52
C VAL A 215 23.80 -10.19 105.35
N SER A 216 22.64 -10.03 104.71
CA SER A 216 21.34 -9.92 105.37
C SER A 216 21.03 -11.16 106.20
N ASP A 217 21.18 -12.35 105.61
CA ASP A 217 20.95 -13.63 106.30
C ASP A 217 21.90 -13.79 107.51
N ALA A 218 23.17 -13.39 107.36
CA ALA A 218 24.15 -13.41 108.46
C ALA A 218 23.84 -12.38 109.56
N ALA A 219 23.33 -11.20 109.20
CA ALA A 219 22.89 -10.18 110.16
C ALA A 219 21.64 -10.64 110.91
N GLU A 220 20.69 -11.28 110.23
CA GLU A 220 19.50 -11.86 110.83
C GLU A 220 19.87 -12.99 111.81
N LEU A 221 20.79 -13.88 111.42
CA LEU A 221 21.31 -14.92 112.31
C LEU A 221 21.98 -14.33 113.57
N LYS A 222 22.81 -13.28 113.41
CA LYS A 222 23.39 -12.56 114.55
C LYS A 222 22.33 -11.90 115.41
N SER A 223 21.28 -11.32 114.82
CA SER A 223 20.17 -10.71 115.55
C SER A 223 19.42 -11.76 116.37
N GLN A 224 19.14 -12.93 115.80
CA GLN A 224 18.55 -14.06 116.52
C GLN A 224 19.46 -14.52 117.67
N GLN A 225 20.78 -14.65 117.42
CA GLN A 225 21.74 -15.02 118.45
C GLN A 225 21.79 -14.00 119.60
N LEU A 226 21.75 -12.70 119.30
CA LEU A 226 21.65 -11.63 120.28
C LEU A 226 20.33 -11.67 121.05
N GLN A 227 19.21 -11.96 120.38
CA GLN A 227 17.90 -12.10 121.04
C GLN A 227 17.88 -13.29 122.01
N THR A 228 18.48 -14.43 121.64
CA THR A 228 18.66 -15.58 122.53
C THR A 228 19.59 -15.25 123.70
N SER A 229 20.68 -14.52 123.44
CA SER A 229 21.57 -14.04 124.51
C SER A 229 20.86 -13.08 125.46
N LEU A 230 19.99 -12.21 124.96
CA LEU A 230 19.17 -11.29 125.75
C LEU A 230 18.12 -12.05 126.57
N GLN A 231 17.54 -13.12 126.04
CA GLN A 231 16.67 -14.02 126.81
C GLN A 231 17.44 -14.72 127.93
N GLN A 232 18.65 -15.23 127.66
CA GLN A 232 19.52 -15.81 128.68
C GLN A 232 19.95 -14.78 129.73
N GLU A 233 20.23 -13.54 129.34
CA GLU A 233 20.53 -12.45 130.25
C GLU A 233 19.33 -12.13 131.14
N ASN A 234 18.12 -12.04 130.58
CA ASN A 234 16.89 -11.87 131.35
C ASN A 234 16.63 -13.05 132.31
N GLU A 235 16.90 -14.29 131.89
CA GLU A 235 16.83 -15.46 132.77
C GLU A 235 17.84 -15.36 133.93
N LEU A 236 19.08 -14.97 133.65
CA LEU A 236 20.11 -14.75 134.67
C LEU A 236 19.77 -13.58 135.60
N GLN A 237 19.16 -12.52 135.07
CA GLN A 237 18.71 -11.37 135.84
C GLN A 237 17.53 -11.75 136.74
N ASN A 238 16.57 -12.54 136.24
CA ASN A 238 15.51 -13.12 137.07
C ASN A 238 16.09 -14.01 138.16
N ARG A 239 17.09 -14.84 137.83
CA ARG A 239 17.78 -15.71 138.80
C ARG A 239 18.55 -14.91 139.85
N CYS A 240 19.17 -13.78 139.47
CA CYS A 240 19.79 -12.84 140.41
C CYS A 240 18.74 -12.18 141.30
N HIS A 241 17.57 -11.81 140.75
CA HIS A 241 16.46 -11.28 141.55
C HIS A 241 15.91 -12.32 142.55
N GLU A 242 15.83 -13.60 142.17
CA GLU A 242 15.44 -14.66 143.10
C GLU A 242 16.47 -14.85 144.22
N LEU A 243 17.77 -14.92 143.88
CA LEU A 243 18.85 -15.00 144.88
C LEU A 243 18.88 -13.77 145.80
N GLN A 244 18.59 -12.58 145.27
CA GLN A 244 18.48 -11.35 146.05
C GLN A 244 17.29 -11.38 147.01
N LYS A 245 16.20 -12.05 146.64
CA LYS A 245 15.02 -12.27 147.48
C LYS A 245 15.28 -13.30 148.59
N GLU A 246 16.03 -14.37 148.30
CA GLU A 246 16.52 -15.30 149.32
C GLU A 246 17.47 -14.61 150.32
N THR A 247 18.39 -13.77 149.83
CA THR A 247 19.35 -13.03 150.68
C THR A 247 18.64 -12.03 151.60
N LEU A 248 17.57 -11.38 151.13
CA LEU A 248 16.75 -10.48 151.97
C LEU A 248 15.96 -11.26 153.03
N GLY A 249 15.48 -12.47 152.70
CA GLY A 249 14.85 -13.38 153.65
C GLY A 249 15.79 -13.84 154.78
N GLU A 250 17.07 -14.08 154.47
CA GLU A 250 18.07 -14.39 155.50
C GLU A 250 18.46 -13.16 156.34
N ARG A 251 18.47 -11.96 155.74
CA ARG A 251 18.79 -10.70 156.43
C ARG A 251 17.73 -10.26 157.43
N GLU A 252 16.45 -10.60 157.21
CA GLU A 252 15.36 -10.22 158.11
C GLU A 252 15.27 -11.12 159.35
N LYS A 253 15.67 -12.40 159.28
CA LYS A 253 15.65 -13.27 160.47
C LYS A 253 16.90 -13.13 161.35
N ASN A 254 18.06 -12.79 160.78
CA ASN A 254 19.23 -12.45 161.60
C ASN A 254 19.01 -11.17 162.45
N LYS A 255 18.11 -10.27 162.04
CA LYS A 255 17.70 -9.09 162.83
C LYS A 255 16.80 -9.42 164.04
N GLU A 256 16.24 -10.62 164.11
CA GLU A 256 15.37 -11.04 165.22
C GLU A 256 16.17 -11.66 166.38
N LYS A 257 17.45 -12.03 166.14
CA LYS A 257 18.35 -12.60 167.15
C LYS A 257 19.24 -11.58 167.89
N GLU A 258 19.35 -10.35 167.39
CA GLU A 258 20.23 -9.32 167.97
C GLU A 258 19.54 -8.35 168.95
N LYS A 259 18.25 -8.52 169.28
CA LYS A 259 17.53 -7.63 170.22
C LYS A 259 17.30 -8.17 171.63
N GLU A 260 17.69 -9.40 171.96
CA GLU A 260 17.53 -9.94 173.33
C GLU A 260 18.81 -9.99 174.17
N ASN A 261 19.97 -9.55 173.67
CA ASN A 261 21.26 -9.79 174.33
C ASN A 261 22.14 -8.56 174.63
N GLU A 262 21.55 -7.36 174.81
CA GLU A 262 22.26 -6.16 175.27
C GLU A 262 21.47 -5.39 176.35
N SER A 263 21.29 -5.96 177.54
CA SER A 263 21.17 -5.17 178.79
C SER A 263 21.47 -6.00 180.04
N GLY A 264 22.74 -6.06 180.39
CA GLY A 264 23.31 -6.59 181.63
C GLY A 264 24.77 -6.91 181.38
N THR A 265 25.76 -6.10 181.76
CA THR A 265 26.21 -6.03 183.16
C THR A 265 27.30 -4.96 183.27
N GLN A 266 27.16 -3.98 184.18
CA GLN A 266 28.32 -3.32 184.80
C GLN A 266 27.91 -2.65 186.13
N ASN A 267 28.08 -3.39 187.24
CA ASN A 267 28.85 -2.95 188.42
C ASN A 267 28.76 -3.98 189.56
N SER A 268 29.92 -4.28 190.14
CA SER A 268 30.15 -5.17 191.28
C SER A 268 31.16 -4.50 192.22
N LEU A 269 30.91 -4.65 193.53
CA LEU A 269 31.82 -4.58 194.71
C LEU A 269 32.14 -3.25 195.42
N GLU A 270 31.47 -3.04 196.55
CA GLU A 270 32.01 -2.63 197.87
C GLU A 270 31.18 -3.37 198.95
N MET A 271 31.77 -4.23 199.80
CA MET A 271 32.46 -3.97 201.08
C MET A 271 31.56 -3.71 202.32
N GLN A 272 31.61 -4.70 203.24
CA GLN A 272 31.78 -4.59 204.70
C GLN A 272 30.83 -3.72 205.56
N ASN A 273 30.05 -4.38 206.44
CA ASN A 273 30.05 -4.30 207.92
C ASN A 273 28.75 -4.92 208.47
N VAL A 274 28.78 -6.03 209.22
CA VAL A 274 28.99 -6.17 210.68
C VAL A 274 27.88 -5.57 211.57
N LYS A 275 27.16 -6.49 212.23
CA LYS A 275 26.50 -6.43 213.57
C LYS A 275 26.59 -5.11 214.38
N ARG A 276 25.44 -4.53 214.75
CA ARG A 276 24.82 -4.57 216.11
C ARG A 276 23.51 -3.76 216.18
N ILE A 277 22.56 -4.35 216.93
CA ILE A 277 21.17 -3.96 217.28
C ILE A 277 20.15 -4.37 216.22
#